data_AF-A0A7W2EJA8-F1
#
_entry.id   AF-A0A7W2EJA8-F1
#
_cell.length_a   1.000
_cell.length_b   1.000
_cell.length_c   1.000
_cell.angle_alpha   90.00
_cell.angle_beta   90.00
_cell.angle_gamma   90.00
#
_symmetry.space_group_name_H-M   'P 1'
#
loop_
_entity.id
_entity.type
_entity.pdbx_description
1 polymer ?
#
loop_
_entity_poly.entity_id
_entity_poly.type
_entity_poly.pdbx_seq_one_letter_code
_entity_poly.pdbx_strand_id
1 'polypeptide(L)'
;MLKLAAVSRSPGGSRAQALWLALGGVAYYACASFGMALFSIQPSNITLLWLPSGIGLAMCAQAGRRAWPCVFAASFFANAPGMGAQESLAHLLSTCVAAGADTLAAALAAAMLRRHLPHGLERLSSLFTFIAAVCLLPTLVSAVILAANLALGGYIAWSASLPFVGMLLFADSLGILLVYPLVAAWRAGPAPRPGAWRASLLVTLLALAMAWLAFTVFAGLIFLIVPTLLYLALRGRDQAVYVALALTISAIVALAARDLGPFHVVDTVQARFMLLSYLFSTTVVVLGMALQRHDLELETRARQDWQFLANHDALTGLSNRLSFMPMLENEIERARRNGRAFAVATLDIDHFKRINDTYGHQVGDKVLVAVAGRLRAALRTVDMVARMGGEEFAICFPDTPAGEALLAMERLRTGVGQLRVAAGGQQVTVTISGGMAVWRPDQPCGVDQLLDRADQCLYRAKREGRDRIVTD
;
A
#
# COMPACT_ATOMS: atom_id res chain seq x y z
N MET A 1 3.68 3.83 11.15
CA MET A 1 2.75 2.91 11.86
C MET A 1 1.34 3.03 11.28
N LEU A 2 0.96 2.13 10.36
CA LEU A 2 -0.40 1.98 9.85
C LEU A 2 -0.83 0.54 10.16
N LYS A 3 -1.50 0.35 11.30
CA LYS A 3 -2.32 -0.85 11.52
C LYS A 3 -3.52 -0.73 10.58
N LEU A 4 -3.43 -1.33 9.39
CA LEU A 4 -4.61 -1.65 8.60
C LEU A 4 -5.41 -2.65 9.41
N ALA A 5 -6.44 -2.11 10.04
CA ALA A 5 -7.35 -2.84 10.89
C ALA A 5 -7.79 -4.12 10.17
N ALA A 6 -7.55 -5.24 10.84
CA ALA A 6 -8.37 -6.44 10.71
C ALA A 6 -9.81 -6.02 10.45
N VAL A 7 -10.40 -6.52 9.36
CA VAL A 7 -11.84 -6.62 9.09
C VAL A 7 -12.64 -5.71 10.01
N SER A 8 -12.53 -4.39 9.80
CA SER A 8 -13.29 -3.46 10.64
C SER A 8 -14.75 -3.70 10.31
N ARG A 9 -15.49 -4.21 11.30
CA ARG A 9 -16.95 -4.12 11.31
C ARG A 9 -17.28 -2.69 10.87
N SER A 10 -18.08 -2.55 9.81
CA SER A 10 -18.44 -1.24 9.29
C SER A 10 -18.94 -0.33 10.42
N PRO A 11 -18.44 0.91 10.55
CA PRO A 11 -19.04 1.91 11.42
C PRO A 11 -20.31 2.54 10.81
N GLY A 12 -20.93 1.92 9.80
CA GLY A 12 -22.18 2.38 9.21
C GLY A 12 -23.38 1.70 9.85
N GLY A 13 -24.37 2.48 10.30
CA GLY A 13 -25.65 1.96 10.80
C GLY A 13 -26.33 1.00 9.82
N SER A 14 -27.33 0.24 10.29
CA SER A 14 -28.04 -0.80 9.51
C SER A 14 -28.47 -0.36 8.10
N ARG A 15 -28.82 0.93 7.93
CA ARG A 15 -29.18 1.55 6.65
C ARG A 15 -28.03 1.61 5.63
N ALA A 16 -26.82 1.94 6.04
CA ALA A 16 -25.66 2.02 5.15
C ALA A 16 -25.25 0.62 4.64
N GLN A 17 -25.34 -0.40 5.50
CA GLN A 17 -25.09 -1.78 5.12
C GLN A 17 -26.17 -2.31 4.16
N ALA A 18 -27.44 -1.98 4.38
CA ALA A 18 -28.53 -2.35 3.50
C ALA A 18 -28.40 -1.70 2.11
N LEU A 19 -28.08 -0.40 2.06
CA LEU A 19 -27.81 0.31 0.81
C LEU A 19 -26.65 -0.31 0.03
N TRP A 20 -25.57 -0.68 0.73
CA TRP A 20 -24.42 -1.33 0.10
C TRP A 20 -24.77 -2.70 -0.50
N LEU A 21 -25.54 -3.51 0.21
CA LEU A 21 -26.01 -4.81 -0.29
C LEU A 21 -26.93 -4.65 -1.50
N ALA A 22 -27.82 -3.66 -1.49
CA ALA A 22 -28.69 -3.36 -2.62
C ALA A 22 -27.89 -2.93 -3.85
N LEU A 23 -26.95 -1.99 -3.70
CA LEU A 23 -26.06 -1.55 -4.78
C LEU A 23 -25.19 -2.70 -5.31
N GLY A 24 -24.67 -3.56 -4.41
CA GLY A 24 -23.92 -4.75 -4.79
C GLY A 24 -24.76 -5.74 -5.60
N GLY A 25 -26.01 -5.98 -5.20
CA GLY A 25 -26.94 -6.84 -5.94
C GLY A 25 -27.29 -6.28 -7.33
N VAL A 26 -27.52 -4.96 -7.45
CA VAL A 26 -27.74 -4.30 -8.73
C VAL A 26 -26.51 -4.41 -9.64
N ALA A 27 -25.31 -4.16 -9.08
CA ALA A 27 -24.07 -4.30 -9.83
C ALA A 27 -23.82 -5.76 -10.27
N TYR A 28 -24.11 -6.74 -9.41
CA TYR A 28 -24.04 -8.16 -9.72
C TYR A 28 -24.94 -8.47 -10.92
N TYR A 29 -26.24 -8.13 -10.83
CA TYR A 29 -27.21 -8.38 -11.89
C TYR A 29 -26.80 -7.69 -13.21
N ALA A 30 -26.42 -6.41 -13.15
CA ALA A 30 -26.00 -5.68 -14.34
C ALA A 30 -24.77 -6.31 -15.01
N CYS A 31 -23.74 -6.71 -14.24
CA CYS A 31 -22.57 -7.39 -14.77
C CYS A 31 -22.89 -8.78 -15.34
N ALA A 32 -23.84 -9.50 -14.73
CA ALA A 32 -24.29 -10.81 -15.21
C ALA A 32 -25.03 -10.69 -16.54
N SER A 33 -26.01 -9.78 -16.63
CA SER A 33 -26.75 -9.51 -17.86
C SER A 33 -25.85 -8.98 -18.97
N PHE A 34 -24.93 -8.07 -18.66
CA PHE A 34 -23.95 -7.56 -19.62
C PHE A 34 -22.99 -8.67 -20.09
N GLY A 35 -22.53 -9.52 -19.17
CA GLY A 35 -21.67 -10.66 -19.48
C GLY A 35 -22.33 -11.64 -20.44
N MET A 36 -23.59 -12.02 -20.18
CA MET A 36 -24.34 -12.89 -21.10
C MET A 36 -24.66 -12.24 -22.45
N ALA A 37 -24.73 -10.90 -22.53
CA ALA A 37 -24.97 -10.22 -23.80
C ALA A 37 -23.70 -10.13 -24.67
N LEU A 38 -22.51 -10.01 -24.06
CA LEU A 38 -21.28 -9.65 -24.78
C LEU A 38 -20.18 -10.71 -24.76
N PHE A 39 -20.17 -11.57 -23.75
CA PHE A 39 -19.13 -12.58 -23.55
C PHE A 39 -19.65 -14.00 -23.81
N SER A 40 -20.92 -14.14 -24.23
CA SER A 40 -21.55 -15.43 -24.52
C SER A 40 -21.21 -15.94 -25.91
N ILE A 41 -21.00 -17.25 -26.05
CA ILE A 41 -20.91 -17.88 -27.37
C ILE A 41 -22.33 -18.12 -27.89
N GLN A 42 -22.81 -17.28 -28.80
CA GLN A 42 -24.14 -17.41 -29.39
C GLN A 42 -24.26 -18.71 -30.22
N PRO A 43 -25.39 -19.44 -30.17
CA PRO A 43 -26.67 -19.09 -29.55
C PRO A 43 -26.79 -19.47 -28.06
N SER A 44 -25.72 -19.91 -27.40
CA SER A 44 -25.75 -20.29 -25.99
C SER A 44 -25.62 -19.07 -25.06
N ASN A 45 -26.35 -19.06 -23.94
CA ASN A 45 -26.24 -18.00 -22.91
C ASN A 45 -25.02 -18.18 -21.99
N ILE A 46 -24.02 -18.95 -22.42
CA ILE A 46 -22.89 -19.37 -21.59
C ILE A 46 -21.72 -18.44 -21.81
N THR A 47 -21.29 -17.79 -20.73
CA THR A 47 -20.38 -16.65 -20.74
C THR A 47 -18.93 -17.10 -20.49
N LEU A 48 -17.98 -16.56 -21.26
CA LEU A 48 -16.53 -16.81 -21.12
C LEU A 48 -15.85 -16.02 -19.97
N LEU A 49 -16.56 -15.06 -19.37
CA LEU A 49 -16.07 -14.22 -18.27
C LEU A 49 -17.21 -13.82 -17.33
N TRP A 50 -17.24 -14.39 -16.12
CA TRP A 50 -18.30 -14.12 -15.16
C TRP A 50 -17.84 -13.14 -14.07
N LEU A 51 -17.80 -11.84 -14.40
CA LEU A 51 -17.50 -10.76 -13.43
C LEU A 51 -18.33 -10.81 -12.11
N PRO A 52 -19.61 -11.27 -12.11
CA PRO A 52 -20.40 -11.35 -10.89
C PRO A 52 -19.78 -12.21 -9.78
N SER A 53 -18.94 -13.21 -10.09
CA SER A 53 -18.26 -14.04 -9.09
C SER A 53 -17.43 -13.20 -8.12
N GLY A 54 -16.69 -12.21 -8.61
CA GLY A 54 -15.87 -11.32 -7.80
C GLY A 54 -16.70 -10.27 -7.04
N ILE A 55 -17.83 -9.83 -7.59
CA ILE A 55 -18.80 -8.98 -6.88
C ILE A 55 -19.42 -9.77 -5.71
N GLY A 56 -19.84 -11.00 -5.96
CA GLY A 56 -20.37 -11.92 -4.96
C GLY A 56 -19.36 -12.18 -3.84
N LEU A 57 -18.10 -12.42 -4.18
CA LEU A 57 -17.02 -12.54 -3.20
C LEU A 57 -16.90 -11.27 -2.34
N ALA A 58 -16.88 -10.08 -2.95
CA ALA A 58 -16.80 -8.82 -2.21
C ALA A 58 -17.99 -8.63 -1.26
N MET A 59 -19.20 -9.02 -1.69
CA MET A 59 -20.43 -9.04 -0.88
C MET A 59 -20.33 -9.97 0.31
N CYS A 60 -19.99 -11.24 0.08
CA CYS A 60 -19.86 -12.26 1.11
C CYS A 60 -18.68 -12.00 2.06
N ALA A 61 -17.60 -11.37 1.57
CA ALA A 61 -16.45 -10.99 2.39
C ALA A 61 -16.82 -9.91 3.42
N GLN A 62 -17.63 -8.92 3.02
CA GLN A 62 -17.99 -7.77 3.86
C GLN A 62 -19.22 -8.01 4.75
N ALA A 63 -20.30 -8.56 4.20
CA ALA A 63 -21.58 -8.70 4.90
C ALA A 63 -21.84 -10.13 5.42
N GLY A 64 -20.93 -11.08 5.14
CA GLY A 64 -21.08 -12.47 5.57
C GLY A 64 -22.37 -13.10 5.03
N ARG A 65 -23.08 -13.85 5.88
CA ARG A 65 -24.33 -14.54 5.51
C ARG A 65 -25.47 -13.59 5.10
N ARG A 66 -25.41 -12.31 5.48
CA ARG A 66 -26.42 -11.31 5.07
C ARG A 66 -26.39 -11.02 3.57
N ALA A 67 -25.27 -11.29 2.89
CA ALA A 67 -25.17 -11.13 1.45
C ALA A 67 -25.87 -12.24 0.66
N TRP A 68 -26.07 -13.43 1.26
CA TRP A 68 -26.53 -14.61 0.52
C TRP A 68 -27.86 -14.40 -0.20
N PRO A 69 -28.91 -13.83 0.42
CA PRO A 69 -30.17 -13.62 -0.28
C PRO A 69 -30.06 -12.64 -1.45
N CYS A 70 -29.19 -11.63 -1.34
CA CYS A 70 -28.97 -10.65 -2.40
C CYS A 70 -28.22 -11.25 -3.59
N VAL A 71 -27.16 -12.04 -3.33
CA VAL A 71 -26.42 -12.75 -4.38
C VAL A 71 -27.31 -13.78 -5.08
N PHE A 72 -28.08 -14.55 -4.29
CA PHE A 72 -29.02 -15.53 -4.82
C PHE A 72 -30.07 -14.87 -5.72
N ALA A 73 -30.73 -13.81 -5.24
CA ALA A 73 -31.75 -13.12 -6.02
C ALA A 73 -31.17 -12.53 -7.31
N ALA A 74 -30.01 -11.86 -7.24
CA ALA A 74 -29.37 -11.27 -8.41
C ALA A 74 -28.94 -12.33 -9.44
N SER A 75 -28.38 -13.46 -9.02
CA SER A 75 -28.04 -14.57 -9.90
C SER A 75 -29.29 -15.24 -10.47
N PHE A 76 -30.34 -15.45 -9.68
CA PHE A 76 -31.60 -16.03 -10.14
C PHE A 76 -32.21 -15.21 -11.27
N PHE A 77 -32.38 -13.90 -11.07
CA PHE A 77 -32.95 -13.02 -12.10
C PHE A 77 -32.05 -12.86 -13.32
N ALA A 78 -30.72 -12.96 -13.14
CA ALA A 78 -29.80 -12.96 -14.27
C ALA A 78 -29.95 -14.23 -15.11
N ASN A 79 -29.98 -15.42 -14.49
CA ASN A 79 -30.00 -16.69 -15.20
C ASN A 79 -31.41 -17.10 -15.71
N ALA A 80 -32.48 -16.55 -15.15
CA ALA A 80 -33.86 -16.94 -15.49
C ALA A 80 -34.19 -16.87 -17.00
N PRO A 81 -33.80 -15.82 -17.76
CA PRO A 81 -34.07 -15.77 -19.20
C PRO A 81 -33.34 -16.86 -19.98
N GLY A 82 -32.16 -17.27 -19.52
CA GLY A 82 -31.28 -18.17 -20.27
C GLY A 82 -31.63 -19.65 -20.16
N MET A 83 -32.42 -20.03 -19.15
CA MET A 83 -32.83 -21.42 -18.89
C MET A 83 -34.28 -21.72 -19.36
N GLY A 84 -34.96 -20.79 -20.03
CA GLY A 84 -36.41 -20.86 -20.31
C GLY A 84 -36.89 -21.87 -21.37
N ALA A 85 -36.11 -22.90 -21.71
CA ALA A 85 -36.40 -23.80 -22.84
C ALA A 85 -37.20 -25.08 -22.48
N GLN A 86 -37.63 -25.27 -21.22
CA GLN A 86 -38.34 -26.47 -20.72
C GLN A 86 -39.60 -26.14 -19.92
N GLU A 87 -40.39 -27.17 -19.55
CA GLU A 87 -41.57 -27.06 -18.68
C GLU A 87 -41.34 -26.14 -17.47
N SER A 88 -42.36 -25.34 -17.12
CA SER A 88 -42.23 -24.23 -16.17
C SER A 88 -41.61 -24.60 -14.81
N LEU A 89 -41.85 -25.81 -14.30
CA LEU A 89 -41.31 -26.26 -13.01
C LEU A 89 -39.83 -26.65 -13.09
N ALA A 90 -39.44 -27.38 -14.14
CA ALA A 90 -38.05 -27.80 -14.35
C ALA A 90 -37.12 -26.60 -14.57
N HIS A 91 -37.60 -25.59 -15.30
CA HIS A 91 -36.94 -24.32 -15.51
C HIS A 91 -36.64 -23.57 -14.20
N LEU A 92 -37.65 -23.43 -13.33
CA LEU A 92 -37.50 -22.75 -12.04
C LEU A 92 -36.51 -23.49 -11.14
N LEU A 93 -36.58 -24.82 -11.09
CA LEU A 93 -35.66 -25.64 -10.30
C LEU A 93 -34.21 -25.49 -10.80
N SER A 94 -33.98 -25.57 -12.11
CA SER A 94 -32.64 -25.43 -12.68
C SER A 94 -32.04 -24.04 -12.41
N THR A 95 -32.86 -22.98 -12.51
CA THR A 95 -32.44 -21.61 -12.21
C THR A 95 -32.11 -21.43 -10.72
N CYS A 96 -32.90 -22.04 -9.83
CA CYS A 96 -32.62 -22.06 -8.39
C CYS A 96 -31.31 -22.78 -8.06
N VAL A 97 -31.01 -23.89 -8.74
CA VAL A 97 -29.75 -24.62 -8.56
C VAL A 97 -28.56 -23.76 -9.00
N ALA A 98 -28.67 -23.07 -10.14
CA ALA A 98 -27.61 -22.16 -10.61
C ALA A 98 -27.38 -20.98 -9.64
N ALA A 99 -28.45 -20.32 -9.20
CA ALA A 99 -28.34 -19.24 -8.21
C ALA A 99 -27.77 -19.71 -6.86
N GLY A 100 -28.12 -20.93 -6.46
CA GLY A 100 -27.56 -21.59 -5.28
C GLY A 100 -26.06 -21.87 -5.42
N ALA A 101 -25.63 -22.38 -6.59
CA ALA A 101 -24.22 -22.64 -6.89
C ALA A 101 -23.38 -21.36 -6.88
N ASP A 102 -23.83 -20.29 -7.53
CA ASP A 102 -23.15 -18.99 -7.53
C ASP A 102 -23.03 -18.40 -6.11
N THR A 103 -24.10 -18.50 -5.33
CA THR A 103 -24.11 -18.02 -3.94
C THR A 103 -23.14 -18.84 -3.07
N LEU A 104 -23.10 -20.15 -3.27
CA LEU A 104 -22.17 -21.06 -2.60
C LEU A 104 -20.72 -20.73 -2.97
N ALA A 105 -20.42 -20.49 -4.26
CA ALA A 105 -19.10 -20.10 -4.74
C ALA A 105 -18.61 -18.83 -4.05
N ALA A 106 -19.45 -17.78 -4.04
CA ALA A 106 -19.16 -16.51 -3.39
C ALA A 106 -18.95 -16.66 -1.88
N ALA A 107 -19.78 -17.46 -1.21
CA ALA A 107 -19.69 -17.72 0.22
C ALA A 107 -18.41 -18.50 0.58
N LEU A 108 -18.08 -19.53 -0.19
CA LEU A 108 -16.89 -20.36 0.00
C LEU A 108 -15.61 -19.58 -0.30
N ALA A 109 -15.58 -18.78 -1.38
CA ALA A 109 -14.48 -17.87 -1.67
C ALA A 109 -14.25 -16.89 -0.51
N ALA A 110 -15.31 -16.29 0.04
CA ALA A 110 -15.18 -15.39 1.19
C ALA A 110 -14.71 -16.11 2.46
N ALA A 111 -15.11 -17.37 2.67
CA ALA A 111 -14.63 -18.18 3.77
C ALA A 111 -13.14 -18.54 3.62
N MET A 112 -12.71 -18.94 2.42
CA MET A 112 -11.32 -19.25 2.12
C MET A 112 -10.42 -18.02 2.22
N LEU A 113 -10.92 -16.86 1.76
CA LEU A 113 -10.26 -15.57 1.90
C LEU A 113 -10.02 -15.24 3.38
N ARG A 114 -11.05 -15.31 4.23
CA ARG A 114 -10.91 -15.05 5.67
C ARG A 114 -9.97 -16.03 6.38
N ARG A 115 -9.92 -17.28 5.93
CA ARG A 115 -9.10 -18.34 6.53
C ARG A 115 -7.63 -18.22 6.17
N HIS A 116 -7.32 -18.03 4.89
CA HIS A 116 -5.93 -18.08 4.40
C HIS A 116 -5.31 -16.70 4.21
N LEU A 117 -6.13 -15.65 4.02
CA LEU A 117 -5.71 -14.30 3.70
C LEU A 117 -6.50 -13.27 4.54
N PRO A 118 -6.34 -13.26 5.87
CA PRO A 118 -7.12 -12.40 6.76
C PRO A 118 -6.88 -10.90 6.52
N HIS A 119 -5.75 -10.54 5.92
CA HIS A 119 -5.39 -9.18 5.50
C HIS A 119 -5.75 -8.88 4.04
N GLY A 120 -6.38 -9.83 3.32
CA GLY A 120 -6.67 -9.69 1.90
C GLY A 120 -5.45 -9.95 1.01
N LEU A 121 -5.51 -9.45 -0.22
CA LEU A 121 -4.47 -9.63 -1.24
C LEU A 121 -3.59 -8.37 -1.27
N GLU A 122 -2.60 -8.31 -0.38
CA GLU A 122 -1.70 -7.15 -0.25
C GLU A 122 -0.28 -7.41 -0.77
N ARG A 123 0.13 -8.68 -0.86
CA ARG A 123 1.50 -9.08 -1.20
C ARG A 123 1.55 -10.09 -2.33
N LEU A 124 2.65 -10.08 -3.08
CA LEU A 124 2.90 -11.06 -4.14
C LEU A 124 2.91 -12.50 -3.60
N SER A 125 3.48 -12.72 -2.41
CA SER A 125 3.52 -14.04 -1.77
C SER A 125 2.14 -14.65 -1.49
N SER A 126 1.10 -13.80 -1.41
CA SER A 126 -0.28 -14.22 -1.20
C SER A 126 -1.02 -14.55 -2.49
N LEU A 127 -0.47 -14.20 -3.66
CA LEU A 127 -1.14 -14.32 -4.95
C LEU A 127 -1.45 -15.78 -5.31
N PHE A 128 -0.48 -16.69 -5.14
CA PHE A 128 -0.71 -18.11 -5.44
C PHE A 128 -1.76 -18.74 -4.52
N THR A 129 -1.73 -18.42 -3.22
CA THR A 129 -2.75 -18.86 -2.26
C THR A 129 -4.12 -18.28 -2.60
N PHE A 130 -4.18 -17.02 -3.04
CA PHE A 130 -5.42 -16.40 -3.50
C PHE A 130 -5.99 -17.09 -4.74
N ILE A 131 -5.16 -17.36 -5.74
CA ILE A 131 -5.57 -18.08 -6.96
C ILE A 131 -6.07 -19.47 -6.61
N ALA A 132 -5.32 -20.26 -5.82
CA ALA A 132 -5.68 -21.63 -5.51
C ALA A 132 -6.90 -21.75 -4.58
N ALA A 133 -6.85 -21.06 -3.43
CA ALA A 133 -7.85 -21.24 -2.36
C ALA A 133 -9.08 -20.36 -2.52
N VAL A 134 -8.95 -19.16 -3.11
CA VAL A 134 -10.06 -18.18 -3.21
C VAL A 134 -10.69 -18.16 -4.60
N CYS A 135 -9.90 -18.37 -5.66
CA CYS A 135 -10.42 -18.39 -7.03
C CYS A 135 -10.81 -19.81 -7.46
N LEU A 136 -9.83 -20.71 -7.61
CA LEU A 136 -10.03 -22.02 -8.25
C LEU A 136 -10.87 -22.98 -7.41
N LEU A 137 -10.55 -23.17 -6.12
CA LEU A 137 -11.24 -24.16 -5.29
C LEU A 137 -12.76 -23.89 -5.15
N PRO A 138 -13.23 -22.66 -4.82
CA PRO A 138 -14.65 -22.39 -4.68
C PRO A 138 -15.42 -22.45 -6.00
N THR A 139 -14.79 -22.00 -7.09
CA THR A 139 -15.41 -21.99 -8.41
C THR A 139 -15.42 -23.38 -9.04
N LEU A 140 -14.48 -24.27 -8.71
CA LEU A 140 -14.54 -25.69 -9.10
C LEU A 140 -15.79 -26.37 -8.54
N VAL A 141 -16.11 -26.14 -7.27
CA VAL A 141 -17.31 -26.71 -6.64
C VAL A 141 -18.57 -26.23 -7.36
N SER A 142 -18.67 -24.92 -7.64
CA SER A 142 -19.79 -24.35 -8.38
C SER A 142 -19.86 -24.88 -9.81
N ALA A 143 -18.74 -24.94 -10.53
CA ALA A 143 -18.65 -25.38 -11.91
C ALA A 143 -19.11 -26.83 -12.08
N VAL A 144 -18.77 -27.72 -11.13
CA VAL A 144 -19.24 -29.12 -11.13
C VAL A 144 -20.75 -29.18 -10.93
N ILE A 145 -21.30 -28.43 -9.98
CA ILE A 145 -22.75 -28.37 -9.73
C ILE A 145 -23.48 -27.84 -10.97
N LEU A 146 -22.98 -26.75 -11.56
CA LEU A 146 -23.62 -26.10 -12.70
C LEU A 146 -23.54 -26.96 -13.97
N ALA A 147 -22.40 -27.61 -14.24
CA ALA A 147 -22.28 -28.54 -15.37
C ALA A 147 -23.22 -29.76 -15.20
N ALA A 148 -23.33 -30.30 -13.99
CA ALA A 148 -24.27 -31.39 -13.70
C ALA A 148 -25.73 -30.92 -13.87
N ASN A 149 -26.08 -29.72 -13.39
CA ASN A 149 -27.41 -29.13 -13.55
C ASN A 149 -27.78 -28.96 -15.03
N LEU A 150 -26.84 -28.48 -15.85
CA LEU A 150 -27.06 -28.31 -17.29
C LEU A 150 -27.16 -29.65 -18.02
N ALA A 151 -26.39 -30.67 -17.63
CA ALA A 151 -26.46 -32.00 -18.22
C ALA A 151 -27.78 -32.72 -17.86
N LEU A 152 -28.22 -32.61 -16.60
CA LEU A 152 -29.51 -33.13 -16.13
C LEU A 152 -30.68 -32.43 -16.81
N GLY A 153 -30.59 -31.11 -17.01
CA GLY A 153 -31.57 -30.34 -17.76
C GLY A 153 -31.54 -30.57 -19.27
N GLY A 154 -30.62 -31.39 -19.81
CA GLY A 154 -30.51 -31.66 -21.24
C GLY A 154 -29.96 -30.51 -22.08
N TYR A 155 -29.39 -29.47 -21.45
CA TYR A 155 -28.76 -28.33 -22.14
C TYR A 155 -27.39 -28.70 -22.74
N ILE A 156 -26.69 -29.66 -22.12
CA ILE A 156 -25.42 -30.20 -22.61
C ILE A 156 -25.43 -31.73 -22.53
N ALA A 157 -24.66 -32.39 -23.40
CA ALA A 157 -24.44 -33.82 -23.31
C ALA A 157 -23.49 -34.15 -22.13
N TRP A 158 -23.70 -35.30 -21.48
CA TRP A 158 -22.83 -35.77 -20.38
C TRP A 158 -21.36 -35.92 -20.79
N SER A 159 -21.10 -36.25 -22.05
CA SER A 159 -19.73 -36.32 -22.61
C SER A 159 -19.03 -34.96 -22.66
N ALA A 160 -19.80 -33.86 -22.70
CA ALA A 160 -19.28 -32.50 -22.75
C ALA A 160 -19.13 -31.86 -21.37
N SER A 161 -19.54 -32.53 -20.28
CA SER A 161 -19.54 -31.95 -18.93
C SER A 161 -18.14 -31.55 -18.45
N LEU A 162 -17.10 -32.36 -18.72
CA LEU A 162 -15.75 -32.06 -18.24
C LEU A 162 -15.12 -30.81 -18.89
N PRO A 163 -15.13 -30.65 -20.24
CA PRO A 163 -14.75 -29.40 -20.88
C PRO A 163 -15.54 -28.20 -20.35
N PHE A 164 -16.81 -28.39 -20.03
CA PHE A 164 -17.68 -27.34 -19.52
C PHE A 164 -17.30 -26.90 -18.11
N VAL A 165 -17.00 -27.84 -17.21
CA VAL A 165 -16.45 -27.55 -15.87
C VAL A 165 -15.19 -26.70 -15.99
N GLY A 166 -14.27 -27.07 -16.89
CA GLY A 166 -13.06 -26.29 -17.12
C GLY A 166 -13.35 -24.85 -17.55
N MET A 167 -14.26 -24.67 -18.50
CA MET A 167 -14.65 -23.33 -18.98
C MET A 167 -15.27 -22.47 -17.86
N LEU A 168 -16.24 -23.01 -17.11
CA LEU A 168 -16.89 -22.31 -15.99
C LEU A 168 -15.90 -21.96 -14.89
N LEU A 169 -15.02 -22.90 -14.53
CA LEU A 169 -13.96 -22.70 -13.54
C LEU A 169 -13.11 -21.46 -13.86
N PHE A 170 -12.64 -21.36 -15.11
CA PHE A 170 -11.81 -20.24 -15.53
C PHE A 170 -12.62 -18.93 -15.65
N ALA A 171 -13.85 -18.97 -16.19
CA ALA A 171 -14.69 -17.80 -16.33
C ALA A 171 -14.99 -17.13 -14.97
N ASP A 172 -15.35 -17.94 -13.96
CA ASP A 172 -15.65 -17.45 -12.61
C ASP A 172 -14.38 -17.03 -11.88
N SER A 173 -13.30 -17.81 -11.99
CA SER A 173 -12.03 -17.48 -11.34
C SER A 173 -11.43 -16.17 -11.89
N LEU A 174 -11.56 -15.93 -13.19
CA LEU A 174 -11.12 -14.68 -13.82
C LEU A 174 -11.96 -13.50 -13.33
N GLY A 175 -13.27 -13.68 -13.17
CA GLY A 175 -14.16 -12.68 -12.55
C GLY A 175 -13.70 -12.29 -11.15
N ILE A 176 -13.31 -13.26 -10.32
CA ILE A 176 -12.73 -13.00 -8.99
C ILE A 176 -11.40 -12.25 -9.09
N LEU A 177 -10.49 -12.69 -9.96
CA LEU A 177 -9.16 -12.09 -10.15
C LEU A 177 -9.20 -10.64 -10.65
N LEU A 178 -10.22 -10.25 -11.42
CA LEU A 178 -10.37 -8.89 -11.93
C LEU A 178 -11.08 -7.97 -10.93
N VAL A 179 -12.18 -8.44 -10.34
CA VAL A 179 -13.06 -7.58 -9.55
C VAL A 179 -12.58 -7.43 -8.11
N TYR A 180 -12.09 -8.49 -7.46
CA TYR A 180 -11.70 -8.40 -6.04
C TYR A 180 -10.55 -7.42 -5.80
N PRO A 181 -9.41 -7.48 -6.54
CA PRO A 181 -8.32 -6.51 -6.36
C PRO A 181 -8.76 -5.07 -6.66
N LEU A 182 -9.62 -4.88 -7.66
CA LEU A 182 -10.20 -3.57 -7.98
C LEU A 182 -11.00 -2.99 -6.82
N VAL A 183 -11.91 -3.79 -6.24
CA VAL A 183 -12.71 -3.39 -5.06
C VAL A 183 -11.81 -3.12 -3.86
N ALA A 184 -10.78 -3.95 -3.63
CA ALA A 184 -9.82 -3.76 -2.55
C ALA A 184 -9.04 -2.44 -2.70
N ALA A 185 -8.54 -2.14 -3.90
CA ALA A 185 -7.80 -0.90 -4.19
C ALA A 185 -8.66 0.37 -4.02
N TRP A 186 -9.96 0.29 -4.35
CA TRP A 186 -10.88 1.41 -4.14
C TRP A 186 -11.21 1.67 -2.68
N ARG A 187 -11.08 0.64 -1.83
CA ARG A 187 -11.30 0.76 -0.37
C ARG A 187 -10.06 1.19 0.38
N ALA A 188 -8.88 0.81 -0.10
CA ALA A 188 -7.61 1.06 0.59
C ALA A 188 -7.16 2.53 0.56
N GLY A 189 -7.65 3.35 -0.37
CA GLY A 189 -7.15 4.72 -0.55
C GLY A 189 -8.19 5.72 -1.06
N PRO A 190 -7.90 7.03 -0.90
CA PRO A 190 -8.79 8.09 -1.38
C PRO A 190 -8.93 8.06 -2.91
N ALA A 191 -10.08 8.53 -3.39
CA ALA A 191 -10.33 8.69 -4.82
C ALA A 191 -9.23 9.55 -5.47
N PRO A 192 -8.68 9.18 -6.63
CA PRO A 192 -7.53 9.90 -7.16
C PRO A 192 -7.99 11.22 -7.78
N ARG A 193 -7.10 12.22 -7.74
CA ARG A 193 -7.32 13.51 -8.42
C ARG A 193 -7.43 13.29 -9.94
N PRO A 194 -8.31 14.01 -10.66
CA PRO A 194 -8.54 13.80 -12.09
C PRO A 194 -7.27 13.88 -12.96
N GLY A 195 -6.32 14.77 -12.63
CA GLY A 195 -5.06 14.91 -13.37
C GLY A 195 -4.15 13.67 -13.31
N ALA A 196 -4.29 12.84 -12.27
CA ALA A 196 -3.49 11.62 -12.11
C ALA A 196 -3.91 10.48 -13.05
N TRP A 197 -5.08 10.59 -13.70
CA TRP A 197 -5.62 9.55 -14.58
C TRP A 197 -5.24 9.72 -16.05
N ARG A 198 -4.77 10.90 -16.48
CA ARG A 198 -4.55 11.19 -17.91
C ARG A 198 -3.60 10.19 -18.57
N ALA A 199 -2.44 9.95 -17.97
CA ALA A 199 -1.47 8.98 -18.49
C ALA A 199 -2.03 7.55 -18.46
N SER A 200 -2.70 7.15 -17.39
CA SER A 200 -3.32 5.83 -17.28
C SER A 200 -4.42 5.61 -18.33
N LEU A 201 -5.21 6.65 -18.62
CA LEU A 201 -6.27 6.60 -19.62
C LEU A 201 -5.67 6.38 -21.02
N LEU A 202 -4.61 7.13 -21.38
CA LEU A 202 -3.94 6.95 -22.67
C LEU A 202 -3.37 5.54 -22.85
N VAL A 203 -2.72 5.00 -21.82
CA VAL A 203 -2.19 3.62 -21.84
C VAL A 203 -3.33 2.59 -21.93
N THR A 204 -4.44 2.83 -21.23
CA THR A 204 -5.63 1.96 -21.32
C THR A 204 -6.23 1.98 -22.72
N LEU A 205 -6.41 3.17 -23.32
CA LEU A 205 -6.90 3.32 -24.68
C LEU A 205 -5.98 2.66 -25.70
N LEU A 206 -4.66 2.75 -25.49
CA LEU A 206 -3.68 2.06 -26.32
C LEU A 206 -3.84 0.54 -26.23
N ALA A 207 -3.96 -0.03 -25.02
CA ALA A 207 -4.18 -1.46 -24.84
C ALA A 207 -5.49 -1.95 -25.49
N LEU A 208 -6.56 -1.17 -25.39
CA LEU A 208 -7.85 -1.46 -26.05
C LEU A 208 -7.74 -1.37 -27.58
N ALA A 209 -7.05 -0.36 -28.11
CA ALA A 209 -6.82 -0.22 -29.54
C ALA A 209 -5.99 -1.39 -30.08
N MET A 210 -4.97 -1.83 -29.34
CA MET A 210 -4.16 -3.00 -29.69
C MET A 210 -4.97 -4.29 -29.65
N ALA A 211 -5.86 -4.45 -28.66
CA ALA A 211 -6.80 -5.58 -28.64
C ALA A 211 -7.70 -5.58 -29.89
N TRP A 212 -8.30 -4.44 -30.23
CA TRP A 212 -9.12 -4.34 -31.43
C TRP A 212 -8.34 -4.66 -32.71
N LEU A 213 -7.16 -4.05 -32.90
CA LEU A 213 -6.29 -4.30 -34.06
C LEU A 213 -5.76 -5.75 -34.11
N ALA A 214 -5.54 -6.38 -32.96
CA ALA A 214 -5.13 -7.78 -32.90
C ALA A 214 -6.20 -8.72 -33.49
N PHE A 215 -7.48 -8.38 -33.28
CA PHE A 215 -8.60 -9.18 -33.78
C PHE A 215 -9.00 -8.84 -35.21
N THR A 216 -8.70 -7.64 -35.72
CA THR A 216 -9.14 -7.18 -37.05
C THR A 216 -8.03 -7.08 -38.09
N VAL A 217 -6.76 -6.89 -37.69
CA VAL A 217 -5.65 -6.59 -38.60
C VAL A 217 -4.49 -7.58 -38.45
N PHE A 218 -3.89 -7.67 -37.26
CA PHE A 218 -2.67 -8.46 -37.05
C PHE A 218 -2.64 -9.14 -35.68
N ALA A 219 -2.86 -10.46 -35.67
CA ALA A 219 -2.90 -11.31 -34.48
C ALA A 219 -1.73 -11.10 -33.51
N GLY A 220 -0.52 -10.82 -34.01
CA GLY A 220 0.68 -10.64 -33.18
C GLY A 220 0.61 -9.46 -32.21
N LEU A 221 -0.27 -8.48 -32.43
CA LEU A 221 -0.44 -7.34 -31.51
C LEU A 221 -0.95 -7.75 -30.13
N ILE A 222 -1.57 -8.93 -29.99
CA ILE A 222 -2.04 -9.46 -28.71
C ILE A 222 -0.89 -9.59 -27.69
N PHE A 223 0.33 -9.91 -28.15
CA PHE A 223 1.49 -10.08 -27.28
C PHE A 223 2.05 -8.75 -26.76
N LEU A 224 1.72 -7.63 -27.41
CA LEU A 224 2.15 -6.30 -27.00
C LEU A 224 1.23 -5.68 -25.92
N ILE A 225 0.07 -6.29 -25.64
CA ILE A 225 -0.84 -5.84 -24.57
C ILE A 225 -0.19 -6.04 -23.19
N VAL A 226 0.47 -7.18 -22.96
CA VAL A 226 1.13 -7.48 -21.68
C VAL A 226 2.17 -6.42 -21.31
N PRO A 227 3.18 -6.08 -22.14
CA PRO A 227 4.14 -5.02 -21.80
C PRO A 227 3.49 -3.64 -21.65
N THR A 228 2.40 -3.36 -22.38
CA THR A 228 1.63 -2.11 -22.24
C THR A 228 0.98 -2.00 -20.86
N LEU A 229 0.34 -3.08 -20.39
CA LEU A 229 -0.24 -3.13 -19.05
C LEU A 229 0.83 -3.19 -17.95
N LEU A 230 1.98 -3.82 -18.19
CA LEU A 230 3.11 -3.83 -17.26
C LEU A 230 3.74 -2.43 -17.08
N TYR A 231 3.80 -1.63 -18.14
CA TYR A 231 4.18 -0.22 -18.02
C TYR A 231 3.25 0.51 -17.05
N LEU A 232 1.93 0.27 -17.15
CA LEU A 232 0.97 0.83 -16.22
C LEU A 232 1.13 0.26 -14.80
N ALA A 233 1.41 -1.03 -14.63
CA ALA A 233 1.71 -1.62 -13.32
C ALA A 233 2.92 -0.94 -12.66
N LEU A 234 3.95 -0.63 -13.44
CA LEU A 234 5.19 0.03 -12.98
C LEU A 234 5.05 1.52 -12.68
N ARG A 235 4.18 2.25 -13.40
CA ARG A 235 4.10 3.73 -13.32
C ARG A 235 2.76 4.28 -12.82
N GLY A 236 1.69 3.52 -12.99
CA GLY A 236 0.32 3.91 -12.70
C GLY A 236 -0.03 3.85 -11.21
N ARG A 237 -1.31 4.03 -10.89
CA ARG A 237 -1.85 3.73 -9.55
C ARG A 237 -2.56 2.39 -9.60
N ASP A 238 -2.58 1.65 -8.49
CA ASP A 238 -3.20 0.31 -8.41
C ASP A 238 -4.64 0.30 -8.95
N GLN A 239 -5.45 1.29 -8.57
CA GLN A 239 -6.81 1.49 -9.08
C GLN A 239 -6.86 1.56 -10.62
N ALA A 240 -5.93 2.31 -11.23
CA ALA A 240 -5.88 2.47 -12.67
C ALA A 240 -5.39 1.21 -13.38
N VAL A 241 -4.43 0.50 -12.78
CA VAL A 241 -3.94 -0.79 -13.28
C VAL A 241 -5.07 -1.81 -13.33
N TYR A 242 -5.82 -1.95 -12.23
CA TYR A 242 -6.91 -2.93 -12.15
C TYR A 242 -8.10 -2.57 -13.06
N VAL A 243 -8.43 -1.28 -13.22
CA VAL A 243 -9.43 -0.84 -14.22
C VAL A 243 -8.96 -1.16 -15.64
N ALA A 244 -7.72 -0.78 -16.00
CA ALA A 244 -7.18 -1.03 -17.34
C ALA A 244 -7.14 -2.53 -17.66
N LEU A 245 -6.72 -3.35 -16.69
CA LEU A 245 -6.70 -4.81 -16.81
C LEU A 245 -8.12 -5.35 -17.02
N ALA A 246 -9.08 -4.97 -16.17
CA ALA A 246 -10.47 -5.43 -16.28
C ALA A 246 -11.12 -5.04 -17.62
N LEU A 247 -10.92 -3.79 -18.08
CA LEU A 247 -11.43 -3.32 -19.37
C LEU A 247 -10.79 -4.06 -20.54
N THR A 248 -9.47 -4.23 -20.52
CA THR A 248 -8.73 -4.90 -21.61
C THR A 248 -9.12 -6.37 -21.71
N ILE A 249 -9.17 -7.09 -20.59
CA ILE A 249 -9.59 -8.50 -20.55
C ILE A 249 -11.06 -8.64 -21.00
N SER A 250 -11.95 -7.76 -20.53
CA SER A 250 -13.35 -7.75 -20.98
C SER A 250 -13.48 -7.51 -22.47
N ALA A 251 -12.69 -6.58 -23.03
CA ALA A 251 -12.69 -6.30 -24.47
C ALA A 251 -12.19 -7.50 -25.30
N ILE A 252 -11.12 -8.16 -24.87
CA ILE A 252 -10.60 -9.36 -25.54
C ILE A 252 -11.65 -10.49 -25.53
N VAL A 253 -12.32 -10.70 -24.39
CA VAL A 253 -13.39 -11.71 -24.29
C VAL A 253 -14.57 -11.36 -25.21
N ALA A 254 -15.01 -10.10 -25.24
CA ALA A 254 -16.09 -9.67 -26.13
C ALA A 254 -15.76 -9.80 -27.62
N LEU A 255 -14.51 -9.55 -28.00
CA LEU A 255 -14.04 -9.73 -29.38
C LEU A 255 -13.95 -11.23 -29.73
N ALA A 256 -13.44 -12.06 -28.81
CA ALA A 256 -13.33 -13.50 -29.00
C ALA A 256 -14.70 -14.20 -29.06
N ALA A 257 -15.71 -13.70 -28.33
CA ALA A 257 -17.08 -14.21 -28.39
C ALA A 257 -17.76 -14.01 -29.76
N ARG A 258 -17.16 -13.20 -30.66
CA ARG A 258 -17.64 -13.01 -32.04
C ARG A 258 -16.95 -13.94 -33.05
N ASP A 259 -16.23 -14.96 -32.58
CA ASP A 259 -15.43 -15.89 -33.39
C ASP A 259 -14.42 -15.20 -34.32
N LEU A 260 -13.85 -14.08 -33.86
CA LEU A 260 -12.83 -13.32 -34.57
C LEU A 260 -11.44 -13.53 -33.96
N GLY A 261 -10.41 -13.24 -34.76
CA GLY A 261 -9.08 -12.90 -34.27
C GLY A 261 -8.17 -14.08 -33.90
N PRO A 262 -7.14 -13.83 -33.06
CA PRO A 262 -5.95 -14.67 -32.94
C PRO A 262 -6.20 -16.04 -32.29
N PHE A 263 -7.37 -16.23 -31.67
CA PHE A 263 -7.74 -17.47 -30.98
C PHE A 263 -8.67 -18.34 -31.82
N HIS A 264 -9.03 -17.93 -33.04
CA HIS A 264 -9.86 -18.73 -33.93
C HIS A 264 -9.04 -19.91 -34.51
N VAL A 265 -9.31 -21.13 -34.04
CA VAL A 265 -8.73 -22.38 -34.53
C VAL A 265 -9.88 -23.34 -34.90
N VAL A 266 -9.67 -24.21 -35.90
CA VAL A 266 -10.67 -25.22 -36.34
C VAL A 266 -11.14 -26.11 -35.19
N ASP A 267 -10.29 -26.32 -34.17
CA ASP A 267 -10.66 -26.96 -32.90
C ASP A 267 -11.12 -25.92 -31.85
N THR A 268 -12.41 -25.94 -31.54
CA THR A 268 -13.05 -25.03 -30.58
C THR A 268 -12.56 -25.23 -29.14
N VAL A 269 -12.06 -26.40 -28.77
CA VAL A 269 -11.53 -26.66 -27.41
C VAL A 269 -10.15 -26.02 -27.27
N GLN A 270 -9.28 -26.24 -28.26
CA GLN A 270 -7.94 -25.65 -28.29
C GLN A 270 -7.99 -24.12 -28.33
N ALA A 271 -8.87 -23.54 -29.16
CA ALA A 271 -9.12 -22.10 -29.25
C ALA A 271 -9.45 -21.48 -27.87
N ARG A 272 -10.39 -22.10 -27.14
CA ARG A 272 -10.80 -21.65 -25.80
C ARG A 272 -9.68 -21.81 -24.79
N PHE A 273 -8.93 -22.90 -24.86
CA PHE A 273 -7.79 -23.11 -23.97
C PHE A 273 -6.69 -22.06 -24.17
N MET A 274 -6.38 -21.71 -25.43
CA MET A 274 -5.41 -20.65 -25.75
C MET A 274 -5.87 -19.29 -25.22
N LEU A 275 -7.14 -18.93 -25.45
CA LEU A 275 -7.73 -17.70 -24.94
C LEU A 275 -7.64 -17.65 -23.40
N LEU A 276 -8.19 -18.64 -22.71
CA LEU A 276 -8.22 -18.67 -21.25
C LEU A 276 -6.80 -18.65 -20.64
N SER A 277 -5.87 -19.39 -21.23
CA SER A 277 -4.46 -19.38 -20.82
C SER A 277 -3.82 -18.00 -20.98
N TYR A 278 -4.10 -17.31 -22.09
CA TYR A 278 -3.63 -15.94 -22.32
C TYR A 278 -4.24 -14.95 -21.32
N LEU A 279 -5.54 -15.03 -21.06
CA LEU A 279 -6.22 -14.14 -20.11
C LEU A 279 -5.72 -14.34 -18.67
N PHE A 280 -5.57 -15.60 -18.24
CA PHE A 280 -5.04 -15.92 -16.91
C PHE A 280 -3.59 -15.49 -16.77
N SER A 281 -2.72 -15.84 -17.71
CA SER A 281 -1.30 -15.45 -17.65
C SER A 281 -1.14 -13.93 -17.62
N THR A 282 -1.86 -13.19 -18.49
CA THR A 282 -1.85 -11.72 -18.49
C THR A 282 -2.32 -11.16 -17.16
N THR A 283 -3.43 -11.67 -16.62
CA THR A 283 -3.99 -11.21 -15.34
C THR A 283 -3.02 -11.47 -14.19
N VAL A 284 -2.44 -12.67 -14.10
CA VAL A 284 -1.50 -13.05 -13.04
C VAL A 284 -0.21 -12.23 -13.13
N VAL A 285 0.35 -12.04 -14.33
CA VAL A 285 1.58 -11.27 -14.54
C VAL A 285 1.36 -9.79 -14.19
N VAL A 286 0.28 -9.17 -14.66
CA VAL A 286 -0.01 -7.75 -14.38
C VAL A 286 -0.35 -7.53 -12.89
N LEU A 287 -1.20 -8.40 -12.31
CA LEU A 287 -1.55 -8.33 -10.90
C LEU A 287 -0.34 -8.59 -10.01
N GLY A 288 0.49 -9.59 -10.34
CA GLY A 288 1.72 -9.90 -9.64
C GLY A 288 2.70 -8.72 -9.66
N MET A 289 2.86 -8.06 -10.82
CA MET A 289 3.72 -6.88 -10.93
C MET A 289 3.19 -5.69 -10.11
N ALA A 290 1.87 -5.47 -10.11
CA ALA A 290 1.25 -4.43 -9.29
C ALA A 290 1.46 -4.69 -7.79
N LEU A 291 1.26 -5.93 -7.34
CA LEU A 291 1.50 -6.33 -5.95
C LEU A 291 2.98 -6.22 -5.57
N GLN A 292 3.89 -6.64 -6.44
CA GLN A 292 5.34 -6.54 -6.21
C GLN A 292 5.77 -5.08 -6.03
N ARG A 293 5.25 -4.18 -6.86
CA ARG A 293 5.53 -2.76 -6.74
C ARG A 293 5.03 -2.22 -5.40
N HIS A 294 3.82 -2.57 -4.99
CA HIS A 294 3.27 -2.14 -3.72
C HIS A 294 4.16 -2.58 -2.54
N ASP A 295 4.61 -3.84 -2.56
CA ASP A 295 5.51 -4.40 -1.54
C ASP A 295 6.84 -3.63 -1.48
N LEU A 296 7.45 -3.37 -2.64
CA LEU A 296 8.69 -2.58 -2.74
C LEU A 296 8.52 -1.14 -2.24
N GLU A 297 7.39 -0.49 -2.51
CA GLU A 297 7.10 0.85 -1.99
C GLU A 297 6.99 0.85 -0.46
N LEU A 298 6.37 -0.18 0.13
CA LEU A 298 6.28 -0.33 1.59
C LEU A 298 7.64 -0.60 2.22
N GLU A 299 8.43 -1.51 1.66
CA GLU A 299 9.78 -1.82 2.14
C GLU A 299 10.71 -0.61 2.06
N THR A 300 10.65 0.15 0.95
CA THR A 300 11.47 1.35 0.77
C THR A 300 11.13 2.42 1.81
N ARG A 301 9.85 2.66 2.08
CA ARG A 301 9.42 3.60 3.13
C ARG A 301 9.84 3.13 4.51
N ALA A 302 9.63 1.85 4.82
CA ALA A 302 10.08 1.30 6.09
C ALA A 302 11.60 1.47 6.25
N ARG A 303 12.39 1.19 5.21
CA ARG A 303 13.84 1.37 5.22
C ARG A 303 14.24 2.83 5.43
N GLN A 304 13.57 3.77 4.78
CA GLN A 304 13.82 5.21 4.99
C GLN A 304 13.52 5.63 6.43
N ASP A 305 12.39 5.17 6.98
CA ASP A 305 12.03 5.43 8.38
C ASP A 305 13.07 4.84 9.34
N TRP A 306 13.51 3.59 9.11
CA TRP A 306 14.55 2.94 9.90
C TRP A 306 15.89 3.68 9.82
N GLN A 307 16.31 4.11 8.63
CA GLN A 307 17.54 4.89 8.45
C GLN A 307 17.46 6.25 9.13
N PHE A 308 16.31 6.91 9.08
CA PHE A 308 16.09 8.16 9.78
C PHE A 308 16.22 7.97 11.29
N LEU A 309 15.51 6.99 11.87
CA LEU A 309 15.54 6.68 13.30
C LEU A 309 16.91 6.17 13.79
N ALA A 310 17.67 5.49 12.94
CA ALA A 310 19.02 5.04 13.28
C ALA A 310 20.01 6.20 13.43
N ASN A 311 19.82 7.28 12.67
CA ASN A 311 20.77 8.41 12.64
C ASN A 311 20.28 9.67 13.37
N HIS A 312 18.98 9.77 13.64
CA HIS A 312 18.37 10.95 14.25
C HIS A 312 17.63 10.60 15.54
N ASP A 313 17.56 11.57 16.44
CA ASP A 313 16.71 11.50 17.63
C ASP A 313 15.24 11.67 17.22
N ALA A 314 14.40 10.69 17.57
CA ALA A 314 13.01 10.61 17.13
C ALA A 314 12.14 11.80 17.59
N LEU A 315 12.51 12.46 18.69
CA LEU A 315 11.76 13.58 19.24
C LEU A 315 12.17 14.91 18.57
N THR A 316 13.46 15.18 18.49
CA THR A 316 13.99 16.48 18.06
C THR A 316 14.33 16.55 16.57
N GLY A 317 14.52 15.41 15.91
CA GLY A 317 14.95 15.31 14.52
C GLY A 317 16.39 15.78 14.26
N LEU A 318 17.17 16.05 15.33
CA LEU A 318 18.62 16.27 15.25
C LEU A 318 19.34 14.92 15.10
N SER A 319 20.63 14.94 14.77
CA SER A 319 21.45 13.73 14.85
C SER A 319 21.38 13.14 16.26
N ASN A 320 21.38 11.81 16.37
CA ASN A 320 21.50 11.15 17.66
C ASN A 320 22.99 10.94 18.01
N ARG A 321 23.25 10.50 19.24
CA ARG A 321 24.61 10.13 19.69
C ARG A 321 25.29 9.13 18.74
N LEU A 322 24.58 8.11 18.28
CA LEU A 322 25.13 7.07 17.40
C LEU A 322 25.66 7.65 16.08
N SER A 323 24.98 8.65 15.52
CA SER A 323 25.42 9.34 14.31
C SER A 323 26.47 10.42 14.59
N PHE A 324 26.44 11.08 15.75
CA PHE A 324 27.33 12.20 16.05
C PHE A 324 28.78 11.75 16.28
N MET A 325 28.98 10.63 16.99
CA MET A 325 30.34 10.16 17.35
C MET A 325 31.22 9.90 16.10
N PRO A 326 30.78 9.12 15.09
CA PRO A 326 31.60 8.88 13.91
C PRO A 326 31.83 10.14 13.07
N MET A 327 30.89 11.07 13.09
CA MET A 327 31.07 12.35 12.40
C MET A 327 32.15 13.21 13.07
N LEU A 328 32.21 13.19 14.39
CA LEU A 328 33.24 13.88 15.15
C LEU A 328 34.62 13.21 14.97
N GLU A 329 34.68 11.88 14.89
CA GLU A 329 35.90 11.14 14.52
C GLU A 329 36.42 11.59 13.15
N ASN A 330 35.54 11.66 12.15
CA ASN A 330 35.89 12.12 10.80
C ASN A 330 36.39 13.57 10.79
N GLU A 331 35.81 14.45 11.62
CA GLU A 331 36.27 15.84 11.72
C GLU A 331 37.66 15.93 12.38
N ILE A 332 37.97 15.10 13.38
CA ILE A 332 39.33 14.99 13.95
C ILE A 332 40.33 14.57 12.87
N GLU A 333 40.00 13.57 12.05
CA GLU A 333 40.88 13.13 10.95
C GLU A 333 41.08 14.24 9.90
N ARG A 334 40.01 14.96 9.57
CA ARG A 334 40.07 16.11 8.65
C ARG A 334 40.93 17.25 9.21
N ALA A 335 40.71 17.63 10.47
CA ALA A 335 41.45 18.66 11.17
C ALA A 335 42.95 18.32 11.27
N ARG A 336 43.28 17.05 11.55
CA ARG A 336 44.65 16.52 11.56
C ARG A 336 45.32 16.63 10.19
N ARG A 337 44.63 16.30 9.10
CA ARG A 337 45.18 16.43 7.73
C ARG A 337 45.41 17.87 7.31
N ASN A 338 44.50 18.76 7.70
CA ASN A 338 44.52 20.16 7.26
C ASN A 338 45.35 21.08 8.19
N GLY A 339 45.77 20.58 9.36
CA GLY A 339 46.45 21.38 10.37
C GLY A 339 45.58 22.51 10.93
N ARG A 340 44.26 22.30 11.01
CA ARG A 340 43.29 23.31 11.48
C ARG A 340 42.66 22.90 12.79
N ALA A 341 42.42 23.88 13.67
CA ALA A 341 41.69 23.67 14.92
C ALA A 341 40.17 23.75 14.66
N PHE A 342 39.40 23.06 15.50
CA PHE A 342 37.95 23.14 15.51
C PHE A 342 37.43 23.03 16.94
N ALA A 343 36.18 23.45 17.20
CA ALA A 343 35.60 23.45 18.53
C ALA A 343 34.44 22.46 18.64
N VAL A 344 34.30 21.86 19.82
CA VAL A 344 33.15 21.04 20.22
C VAL A 344 32.55 21.63 21.47
N ALA A 345 31.22 21.62 21.57
CA ALA A 345 30.52 22.03 22.76
C ALA A 345 29.50 20.99 23.20
N THR A 346 29.35 20.82 24.51
CA THR A 346 28.26 20.08 25.14
C THR A 346 27.35 21.06 25.87
N LEU A 347 26.05 20.80 25.81
CA LEU A 347 24.97 21.69 26.22
C LEU A 347 23.96 20.91 27.06
N ASP A 348 23.39 21.57 28.06
CA ASP A 348 22.33 21.00 28.90
C ASP A 348 21.26 22.05 29.18
N ILE A 349 19.99 21.64 29.16
CA ILE A 349 18.88 22.52 29.51
C ILE A 349 18.78 22.65 31.03
N ASP A 350 18.96 23.87 31.52
CA ASP A 350 18.97 24.12 32.95
C ASP A 350 17.62 23.78 33.60
N HIS A 351 17.68 23.02 34.69
CA HIS A 351 16.52 22.64 35.48
C HIS A 351 15.43 21.88 34.70
N PHE A 352 15.78 21.14 33.64
CA PHE A 352 14.80 20.42 32.82
C PHE A 352 13.97 19.42 33.62
N LYS A 353 14.57 18.70 34.58
CA LYS A 353 13.81 17.83 35.50
C LYS A 353 12.68 18.57 36.21
N ARG A 354 12.92 19.80 36.68
CA ARG A 354 11.87 20.63 37.33
C ARG A 354 10.75 20.97 36.36
N ILE A 355 11.05 21.16 35.08
CA ILE A 355 10.03 21.41 34.04
C ILE A 355 9.15 20.17 33.88
N ASN A 356 9.74 18.98 33.78
CA ASN A 356 8.99 17.73 33.70
C ASN A 356 8.14 17.50 34.95
N ASP A 357 8.70 17.73 36.14
CA ASP A 357 8.01 17.51 37.40
C ASP A 357 6.85 18.51 37.60
N THR A 358 6.98 19.75 37.09
CA THR A 358 5.96 20.81 37.26
C THR A 358 4.88 20.78 36.18
N TYR A 359 5.26 20.56 34.92
CA TYR A 359 4.37 20.73 33.76
C TYR A 359 4.09 19.41 33.01
N GLY A 360 4.71 18.31 33.43
CA GLY A 360 4.59 17.00 32.81
C GLY A 360 5.50 16.80 31.60
N HIS A 361 5.79 15.53 31.29
CA HIS A 361 6.70 15.13 30.21
C HIS A 361 6.31 15.68 28.83
N GLN A 362 5.02 15.84 28.54
CA GLN A 362 4.57 16.42 27.25
C GLN A 362 5.05 17.86 27.05
N VAL A 363 5.18 18.64 28.13
CA VAL A 363 5.73 20.01 28.07
C VAL A 363 7.25 19.96 27.96
N GLY A 364 7.91 19.04 28.67
CA GLY A 364 9.35 18.78 28.49
C GLY A 364 9.71 18.43 27.05
N ASP A 365 8.92 17.57 26.40
CA ASP A 365 9.10 17.22 24.99
C ASP A 365 9.00 18.44 24.07
N LYS A 366 8.01 19.32 24.32
CA LYS A 366 7.90 20.59 23.57
C LYS A 366 9.10 21.50 23.79
N VAL A 367 9.64 21.54 25.01
CA VAL A 367 10.85 22.31 25.32
C VAL A 367 12.05 21.75 24.55
N LEU A 368 12.25 20.43 24.53
CA LEU A 368 13.34 19.79 23.78
C LEU A 368 13.25 20.09 22.29
N VAL A 369 12.04 19.99 21.70
CA VAL A 369 11.80 20.32 20.29
C VAL A 369 12.08 21.80 20.00
N ALA A 370 11.64 22.72 20.89
CA ALA A 370 11.86 24.14 20.72
C ALA A 370 13.35 24.52 20.80
N VAL A 371 14.08 23.95 21.77
CA VAL A 371 15.52 24.15 21.92
C VAL A 371 16.26 23.60 20.71
N ALA A 372 15.97 22.35 20.30
CA ALA A 372 16.56 21.74 19.11
C ALA A 372 16.35 22.57 17.84
N GLY A 373 15.12 23.05 17.62
CA GLY A 373 14.80 23.94 16.51
C GLY A 373 15.59 25.25 16.54
N ARG A 374 15.77 25.83 17.73
CA ARG A 374 16.56 27.05 17.91
C ARG A 374 18.06 26.82 17.64
N LEU A 375 18.61 25.70 18.12
CA LEU A 375 19.99 25.32 17.85
C LEU A 375 20.23 25.17 16.35
N ARG A 376 19.40 24.37 15.68
CA ARG A 376 19.49 24.11 14.23
C ARG A 376 19.39 25.39 13.39
N ALA A 377 18.52 26.33 13.77
CA ALA A 377 18.31 27.56 13.01
C ALA A 377 19.46 28.59 13.14
N ALA A 378 20.25 28.51 14.21
CA ALA A 378 21.32 29.47 14.49
C ALA A 378 22.72 28.97 14.09
N LEU A 379 22.81 27.70 13.68
CA LEU A 379 24.02 27.03 13.19
C LEU A 379 24.11 27.05 11.66
N ARG A 380 25.33 26.99 11.13
CA ARG A 380 25.60 26.91 9.69
C ARG A 380 25.29 25.50 9.19
N THR A 381 25.12 25.34 7.87
CA THR A 381 24.89 24.01 7.26
C THR A 381 26.03 23.01 7.50
N VAL A 382 27.26 23.52 7.67
CA VAL A 382 28.45 22.70 7.97
C VAL A 382 28.60 22.38 9.45
N ASP A 383 27.96 23.16 10.34
CA ASP A 383 28.00 22.90 11.76
C ASP A 383 27.14 21.67 12.08
N MET A 384 27.58 20.92 13.07
CA MET A 384 26.97 19.66 13.42
C MET A 384 26.28 19.78 14.76
N VAL A 385 25.03 19.32 14.87
CA VAL A 385 24.31 19.34 16.14
C VAL A 385 23.59 18.02 16.36
N ALA A 386 23.69 17.51 17.59
CA ALA A 386 23.10 16.26 18.00
C ALA A 386 22.47 16.35 19.38
N ARG A 387 21.48 15.49 19.64
CA ARG A 387 20.99 15.20 20.99
C ARG A 387 21.70 13.95 21.49
N MET A 388 22.43 14.09 22.60
CA MET A 388 23.26 13.02 23.16
C MET A 388 22.43 12.05 24.02
N GLY A 389 21.36 12.56 24.65
CA GLY A 389 20.42 11.82 25.48
C GLY A 389 19.74 12.75 26.47
N GLY A 390 18.52 12.43 26.93
CA GLY A 390 17.83 13.25 27.94
C GLY A 390 17.70 14.73 27.53
N GLU A 391 18.28 15.63 28.31
CA GLU A 391 18.31 17.09 28.07
C GLU A 391 19.64 17.60 27.48
N GLU A 392 20.53 16.69 27.07
CA GLU A 392 21.89 16.98 26.63
C GLU A 392 22.00 17.05 25.10
N PHE A 393 22.72 18.07 24.62
CA PHE A 393 23.03 18.30 23.22
C PHE A 393 24.54 18.46 23.02
N ALA A 394 25.03 18.13 21.83
CA ALA A 394 26.41 18.38 21.43
C ALA A 394 26.45 19.12 20.09
N ILE A 395 27.43 20.00 19.95
CA ILE A 395 27.69 20.76 18.73
C ILE A 395 29.15 20.61 18.35
N CYS A 396 29.43 20.38 17.07
CA CYS A 396 30.78 20.52 16.51
C CYS A 396 30.78 21.66 15.51
N PHE A 397 31.80 22.52 15.59
CA PHE A 397 32.03 23.67 14.72
C PHE A 397 33.28 23.41 13.86
N PRO A 398 33.15 22.75 12.70
CA PRO A 398 34.27 22.44 11.82
C PRO A 398 35.05 23.69 11.41
N ASP A 399 36.38 23.56 11.29
CA ASP A 399 37.29 24.64 10.89
C ASP A 399 37.07 25.98 11.65
N THR A 400 36.55 25.94 12.88
CA THR A 400 36.16 27.13 13.64
C THR A 400 37.04 27.28 14.90
N PRO A 401 37.81 28.38 15.02
CA PRO A 401 38.63 28.63 16.19
C PRO A 401 37.79 28.99 17.43
N ALA A 402 38.39 28.84 18.61
CA ALA A 402 37.75 29.01 19.92
C ALA A 402 36.89 30.29 20.03
N GLY A 403 37.43 31.44 19.64
CA GLY A 403 36.74 32.73 19.78
C GLY A 403 35.47 32.83 18.95
N GLU A 404 35.48 32.35 17.71
CA GLU A 404 34.30 32.35 16.84
C GLU A 404 33.24 31.35 17.33
N ALA A 405 33.67 30.16 17.77
CA ALA A 405 32.79 29.16 18.34
C ALA A 405 32.12 29.68 19.62
N LEU A 406 32.87 30.38 20.49
CA LEU A 406 32.34 30.99 21.71
C LEU A 406 31.25 32.04 21.40
N LEU A 407 31.48 32.89 20.40
CA LEU A 407 30.48 33.87 19.95
C LEU A 407 29.21 33.19 19.41
N ALA A 408 29.35 32.08 18.67
CA ALA A 408 28.22 31.30 18.21
C ALA A 408 27.45 30.67 19.40
N MET A 409 28.17 30.12 20.37
CA MET A 409 27.60 29.53 21.59
C MET A 409 26.86 30.55 22.45
N GLU A 410 27.40 31.76 22.64
CA GLU A 410 26.71 32.83 23.38
C GLU A 410 25.44 33.32 22.66
N ARG A 411 25.46 33.36 21.31
CA ARG A 411 24.27 33.65 20.51
C ARG A 411 23.21 32.56 20.67
N LEU A 412 23.62 31.29 20.70
CA LEU A 412 22.73 30.16 20.95
C LEU A 412 22.10 30.24 22.33
N ARG A 413 22.92 30.44 23.38
CA ARG A 413 22.47 30.60 24.77
C ARG A 413 21.44 31.71 24.91
N THR A 414 21.78 32.91 24.44
CA THR A 414 20.88 34.07 24.47
C THR A 414 19.59 33.80 23.70
N GLY A 415 19.70 33.16 22.54
CA GLY A 415 18.55 32.80 21.72
C GLY A 415 17.62 31.76 22.36
N VAL A 416 18.16 30.80 23.11
CA VAL A 416 17.36 29.83 23.85
C VAL A 416 16.66 30.49 25.05
N GLY A 417 17.33 31.41 25.76
CA GLY A 417 16.72 32.22 26.83
C GLY A 417 15.50 33.05 26.39
N GLN A 418 15.40 33.35 25.09
CA GLN A 418 14.27 34.07 24.50
C GLN A 418 13.11 33.15 24.10
N LEU A 419 13.27 31.83 24.13
CA LEU A 419 12.19 30.91 23.80
C LEU A 419 11.03 31.03 24.79
N ARG A 420 9.81 30.93 24.26
CA ARG A 420 8.56 30.89 25.01
C ARG A 420 7.79 29.66 24.59
N VAL A 421 7.73 28.64 25.45
CA VAL A 421 7.09 27.35 25.16
C VAL A 421 5.74 27.30 25.86
N ALA A 422 4.67 27.03 25.11
CA ALA A 422 3.32 26.99 25.66
C ALA A 422 3.08 25.73 26.52
N ALA A 423 2.59 25.93 27.75
CA ALA A 423 2.28 24.91 28.73
C ALA A 423 0.91 25.19 29.38
N GLY A 424 -0.17 24.63 28.81
CA GLY A 424 -1.50 24.66 29.45
C GLY A 424 -2.05 26.07 29.76
N GLY A 425 -1.74 27.08 28.95
CA GLY A 425 -2.14 28.48 29.17
C GLY A 425 -1.06 29.38 29.78
N GLN A 426 0.08 28.82 30.20
CA GLN A 426 1.27 29.56 30.63
C GLN A 426 2.39 29.46 29.58
N GLN A 427 3.42 30.30 29.71
CA GLN A 427 4.65 30.23 28.92
C GLN A 427 5.82 29.85 29.81
N VAL A 428 6.57 28.82 29.40
CA VAL A 428 7.80 28.38 30.05
C VAL A 428 9.00 28.99 29.33
N THR A 429 9.91 29.56 30.11
CA THR A 429 11.22 30.04 29.67
C THR A 429 12.29 29.08 30.15
N VAL A 430 13.31 28.85 29.32
CA VAL A 430 14.42 27.94 29.64
C VAL A 430 15.75 28.60 29.32
N THR A 431 16.78 28.24 30.08
CA THR A 431 18.18 28.60 29.82
C THR A 431 18.98 27.34 29.52
N ILE A 432 20.16 27.51 28.93
CA ILE A 432 21.10 26.41 28.70
C ILE A 432 22.45 26.78 29.31
N SER A 433 23.11 25.78 29.88
CA SER A 433 24.51 25.84 30.24
C SER A 433 25.34 25.10 29.19
N GLY A 434 26.54 25.58 28.90
CA GLY A 434 27.40 24.99 27.88
C GLY A 434 28.85 24.88 28.32
N GLY A 435 29.49 23.80 27.91
CA GLY A 435 30.93 23.61 28.00
C GLY A 435 31.52 23.47 26.60
N MET A 436 32.67 24.10 26.35
CA MET A 436 33.34 24.06 25.05
C MET A 436 34.78 23.59 25.21
N ALA A 437 35.23 22.76 24.26
CA ALA A 437 36.59 22.29 24.14
C ALA A 437 37.11 22.46 22.71
N VAL A 438 38.38 22.82 22.58
CA VAL A 438 38.99 23.09 21.27
C VAL A 438 40.00 22.01 20.90
N TRP A 439 39.74 21.28 19.82
CA TRP A 439 40.75 20.37 19.27
C TRP A 439 41.83 21.18 18.55
N ARG A 440 43.10 20.90 18.85
CA ARG A 440 44.23 21.64 18.27
C ARG A 440 45.27 20.67 17.67
N PRO A 441 45.89 21.02 16.52
CA PRO A 441 46.90 20.17 15.90
C PRO A 441 48.13 19.92 16.78
N ASP A 442 48.50 20.87 17.63
CA ASP A 442 49.62 20.79 18.58
C ASP A 442 49.31 19.95 19.83
N GLN A 443 48.03 19.64 20.07
CA GLN A 443 47.55 18.85 21.21
C GLN A 443 46.47 17.85 20.75
N PRO A 444 46.83 16.87 19.89
CA PRO A 444 45.85 15.96 19.32
C PRO A 444 45.27 15.05 20.40
N CYS A 445 43.95 14.99 20.47
CA CYS A 445 43.21 14.04 21.30
C CYS A 445 42.19 13.26 20.47
N GLY A 446 41.69 12.16 21.02
CA GLY A 446 40.56 11.40 20.47
C GLY A 446 39.20 12.02 20.85
N VAL A 447 38.12 11.46 20.31
CA VAL A 447 36.75 11.97 20.53
C VAL A 447 36.35 11.97 22.01
N ASP A 448 36.58 10.87 22.72
CA ASP A 448 36.17 10.74 24.12
C ASP A 448 36.84 11.81 25.00
N GLN A 449 38.16 11.99 24.86
CA GLN A 449 38.90 13.00 25.61
C GLN A 449 38.46 14.43 25.25
N LEU A 450 38.11 14.70 24.00
CA LEU A 450 37.63 16.01 23.58
C LEU A 450 36.26 16.33 24.18
N LEU A 451 35.33 15.37 24.17
CA LEU A 451 34.02 15.50 24.79
C LEU A 451 34.13 15.59 26.32
N ASP A 452 34.99 14.80 26.96
CA ASP A 452 35.22 14.86 28.40
C ASP A 452 35.68 16.26 28.84
N ARG A 453 36.55 16.93 28.07
CA ARG A 453 36.94 18.32 28.36
C ARG A 453 35.76 19.29 28.24
N ALA A 454 34.92 19.12 27.22
CA ALA A 454 33.71 19.93 27.06
C ALA A 454 32.74 19.70 28.23
N ASP A 455 32.56 18.45 28.66
CA ASP A 455 31.71 18.10 29.80
C ASP A 455 32.23 18.64 31.13
N GLN A 456 33.56 18.65 31.33
CA GLN A 456 34.16 19.32 32.49
C GLN A 456 33.87 20.82 32.49
N CYS A 457 33.89 21.47 31.32
CA CYS A 457 33.48 22.87 31.18
C CYS A 457 31.99 23.07 31.46
N LEU A 458 31.13 22.18 30.97
CA LEU A 458 29.69 22.22 31.23
C LEU A 458 29.39 22.05 32.72
N TYR A 459 30.12 21.16 33.39
CA TYR A 459 30.04 20.98 34.83
C TYR A 459 30.44 22.24 35.59
N ARG A 460 31.51 22.93 35.18
CA ARG A 460 31.89 24.24 35.71
C ARG A 460 30.79 25.28 35.50
N ALA A 461 30.23 25.37 34.29
CA ALA A 461 29.11 26.26 33.98
C ALA A 461 27.92 26.06 34.92
N LYS A 462 27.53 24.80 35.18
CA LYS A 462 26.46 24.44 36.12
C LYS A 462 26.77 24.84 37.56
N ARG A 463 28.03 24.72 38.01
CA ARG A 463 28.47 25.08 39.37
C ARG A 463 28.56 26.57 39.60
N GLU A 464 28.93 27.34 38.58
CA GLU A 464 29.10 28.79 38.70
C GLU A 464 27.80 29.59 38.55
N GLY A 465 26.66 28.92 38.49
CA GLY A 465 25.35 29.57 38.49
C GLY A 465 24.49 29.35 37.24
N ARG A 466 24.90 28.45 36.33
CA ARG A 466 24.18 28.12 35.09
C ARG A 466 24.06 29.31 34.13
N ASP A 467 23.27 29.13 33.06
CA ASP A 467 23.01 30.12 32.00
C ASP A 467 24.30 30.79 31.47
N ARG A 468 25.31 29.98 31.17
CA ARG A 468 26.63 30.46 30.71
C ARG A 468 27.36 29.43 29.87
N ILE A 469 28.34 29.91 29.11
CA ILE A 469 29.29 29.08 28.38
C ILE A 469 30.66 29.15 29.07
N VAL A 470 31.27 27.99 29.32
CA VAL A 470 32.64 27.88 29.83
C VAL A 470 33.51 27.17 28.79
N THR A 471 34.75 27.61 28.60
CA THR A 471 35.73 27.00 27.69
C THR A 471 36.92 26.43 28.46
N ASP A 472 37.62 25.48 27.84
CA ASP A 472 38.84 24.85 28.37
C ASP A 472 40.10 25.73 28.35
#